data_AF-A0A3L7RGW5-F1
#
_entry.id   AF-A0A3L7RGW5-F1
#
_cell.length_a   1.000
_cell.length_b   1.000
_cell.length_c   1.000
_cell.angle_alpha   90.00
_cell.angle_beta   90.00
_cell.angle_gamma   90.00
#
_symmetry.space_group_name_H-M   'P 1'
#
loop_
_entity.id
_entity.type
_entity.pdbx_description
1 polymer ?
#
loop_
_entity_poly.entity_id
_entity_poly.type
_entity_poly.pdbx_seq_one_letter_code
_entity_poly.pdbx_strand_id
1 'polypeptide(L)'
;MSITYAKTPRTIQQLKHRQSQPAPSKKNVRCERRRLIDPTTCERDYQPEEIEFMQAIEHYKRVNGRMFPTCSEMLEVLKSLGYVRATAVS
;
A
#
# COMPACT_ATOMS: atom_id res chain seq x y z
N MET A 1 -27.21 -15.68 -16.85
CA MET A 1 -26.88 -14.24 -16.79
C MET A 1 -25.39 -14.07 -17.08
N SER A 2 -25.04 -13.72 -18.31
CA SER A 2 -23.64 -13.61 -18.77
C SER A 2 -23.41 -12.20 -19.31
N ILE A 3 -22.58 -11.42 -18.64
CA ILE A 3 -22.24 -10.06 -19.04
C ILE A 3 -21.18 -10.15 -20.14
N THR A 4 -21.59 -9.85 -21.37
CA THR A 4 -20.72 -9.73 -22.54
C THR A 4 -20.03 -8.36 -22.53
N TYR A 5 -18.71 -8.32 -22.45
CA TYR A 5 -17.94 -7.08 -22.57
C TYR A 5 -17.70 -6.76 -24.06
N ALA A 6 -18.32 -5.70 -24.58
CA ALA A 6 -18.07 -5.19 -25.92
C ALA A 6 -16.81 -4.29 -25.93
N LYS A 7 -15.80 -4.68 -26.71
CA LYS A 7 -14.56 -3.92 -26.92
C LYS A 7 -14.71 -3.05 -28.19
N THR A 8 -15.03 -1.77 -28.01
CA THR A 8 -15.06 -0.79 -29.11
C THR A 8 -13.63 -0.35 -29.47
N PRO A 9 -13.19 -0.41 -30.74
CA PRO A 9 -11.88 0.07 -31.14
C PRO A 9 -11.88 1.61 -31.17
N ARG A 10 -11.05 2.25 -30.34
CA ARG A 10 -10.81 3.70 -30.44
C ARG A 10 -9.84 3.95 -31.58
N THR A 11 -10.35 4.50 -32.68
CA THR A 11 -9.55 4.99 -33.81
C THR A 11 -8.57 6.07 -33.33
N ILE A 12 -7.28 5.84 -33.53
CA ILE A 12 -6.18 6.78 -33.30
C ILE A 12 -6.20 7.82 -34.43
N GLN A 13 -7.11 8.79 -34.39
CA GLN A 13 -7.07 9.96 -35.27
C GLN A 13 -8.12 10.97 -34.82
N GLN A 14 -7.75 11.84 -33.86
CA GLN A 14 -8.18 13.24 -33.77
C GLN A 14 -7.64 13.87 -32.48
N LEU A 15 -6.32 14.08 -32.43
CA LEU A 15 -5.69 15.06 -31.54
C LEU A 15 -5.37 16.29 -32.37
N LYS A 16 -6.40 17.10 -32.68
CA LYS A 16 -6.17 18.42 -33.27
C LYS A 16 -7.14 19.43 -32.67
N HIS A 17 -6.59 20.22 -31.73
CA HIS A 17 -6.99 21.59 -31.38
C HIS A 17 -8.32 21.77 -30.65
N ARG A 18 -8.29 21.58 -29.33
CA ARG A 18 -9.24 22.26 -28.43
C ARG A 18 -8.48 22.96 -27.31
N GLN A 19 -8.09 24.21 -27.58
CA GLN A 19 -7.69 25.17 -26.55
C GLN A 19 -8.86 25.35 -25.57
N SER A 20 -8.60 25.24 -24.28
CA SER A 20 -9.58 25.58 -23.23
C SER A 20 -8.85 25.97 -21.94
N GLN A 21 -8.80 27.29 -21.72
CA GLN A 21 -8.86 28.06 -20.45
C GLN A 21 -8.17 27.49 -19.18
N PRO A 22 -7.30 28.27 -18.49
CA PRO A 22 -6.71 27.85 -17.22
C PRO A 22 -7.78 27.77 -16.11
N ALA A 23 -7.91 26.59 -15.49
CA ALA A 23 -8.79 26.37 -14.36
C ALA A 23 -8.39 27.25 -13.15
N PRO A 24 -9.35 27.75 -12.34
CA PRO A 24 -9.03 28.53 -11.15
C PRO A 24 -8.28 27.67 -10.13
N SER A 25 -7.14 28.18 -9.67
CA SER A 25 -6.22 27.57 -8.70
C SER A 25 -6.89 27.38 -7.34
N LYS A 26 -7.52 26.21 -7.14
CA LYS A 26 -7.93 25.78 -5.80
C LYS A 26 -6.66 25.52 -4.98
N LYS A 27 -6.56 26.28 -3.89
CA LYS A 27 -5.46 26.30 -2.91
C LYS A 27 -4.95 24.88 -2.65
N ASN A 28 -3.68 24.64 -2.95
CA ASN A 28 -2.96 23.46 -2.47
C ASN A 28 -3.03 23.49 -0.95
N VAL A 29 -3.98 22.76 -0.35
CA VAL A 29 -3.85 22.32 1.04
C VAL A 29 -2.58 21.49 1.01
N ARG A 30 -1.47 22.12 1.40
CA ARG A 30 -0.18 21.49 1.58
C ARG A 30 -0.48 20.36 2.56
N CYS A 31 -0.68 19.16 2.02
CA CYS A 31 -0.64 17.96 2.82
C CYS A 31 0.77 18.00 3.40
N GLU A 32 0.86 18.46 4.64
CA GLU A 32 2.07 18.46 5.43
C GLU A 32 2.54 17.03 5.35
N ARG A 33 3.55 16.82 4.48
CA ARG A 33 4.00 15.49 4.12
C ARG A 33 4.22 14.81 5.45
N ARG A 34 3.46 13.73 5.69
CA ARG A 34 3.61 12.83 6.85
C ARG A 34 5.07 12.92 7.26
N ARG A 35 5.28 13.43 8.48
CA ARG A 35 6.55 13.80 9.10
C ARG A 35 7.73 13.14 8.41
N LEU A 36 8.77 13.95 8.16
CA LEU A 36 10.09 13.55 7.65
C LEU A 36 10.69 12.44 8.52
N ILE A 37 10.15 11.23 8.41
CA ILE A 37 10.62 10.01 9.04
C ILE A 37 11.34 9.33 7.90
N ASP A 38 12.65 9.15 8.07
CA ASP A 38 13.41 8.39 7.11
C ASP A 38 12.80 6.97 7.08
N PRO A 39 12.37 6.45 5.93
CA PRO A 39 11.78 5.11 5.85
C PRO A 39 12.75 4.00 6.29
N THR A 40 14.03 4.33 6.49
CA THR A 40 15.07 3.46 7.02
C THR A 40 15.35 3.69 8.50
N THR A 41 14.92 4.81 9.08
CA THR A 41 15.01 5.02 10.53
C THR A 41 13.72 4.58 11.20
N CYS A 42 13.81 3.39 11.77
CA CYS A 42 12.93 2.88 12.81
C CYS A 42 13.10 3.72 14.11
N GLU A 43 13.06 5.05 14.02
CA GLU A 43 13.16 6.00 15.14
C GLU A 43 11.79 6.23 15.80
N ARG A 44 11.09 5.13 16.07
CA ARG A 44 9.93 5.12 16.95
C ARG A 44 10.25 4.25 18.15
N ASP A 45 9.72 4.64 19.30
CA ASP A 45 9.66 3.78 20.48
C ASP A 45 8.69 2.64 20.19
N TYR A 46 9.19 1.60 19.54
CA TYR A 46 8.44 0.39 19.26
C TYR A 46 8.09 -0.31 20.56
N GLN A 47 6.85 -0.75 20.66
CA GLN A 47 6.45 -1.67 21.70
C GLN A 47 7.15 -3.02 21.49
N PRO A 48 7.39 -3.82 22.55
CA PRO A 48 8.07 -5.10 22.43
C PRO A 48 7.41 -6.04 21.39
N GLU A 49 6.09 -5.96 21.26
CA GLU A 49 5.30 -6.70 20.25
C GLU A 49 5.67 -6.31 18.81
N GLU A 50 5.90 -5.02 18.58
CA GLU A 50 6.29 -4.52 17.25
C GLU A 50 7.72 -4.97 16.90
N ILE A 51 8.63 -4.98 17.89
CA ILE A 51 10.01 -5.47 17.72
C ILE A 51 10.02 -6.97 17.39
N GLU A 52 9.24 -7.77 18.12
CA GLU A 52 9.11 -9.21 17.87
C GLU A 52 8.59 -9.48 16.45
N PHE A 53 7.57 -8.72 16.01
CA PHE A 53 7.07 -8.82 14.65
C PHE A 53 8.14 -8.46 13.60
N MET A 54 8.92 -7.40 13.82
CA MET A 54 10.01 -7.00 12.92
C MET A 54 11.08 -8.10 12.79
N GLN A 55 11.46 -8.73 13.91
CA GLN A 55 12.43 -9.85 13.91
C GLN A 55 11.87 -11.08 13.18
N ALA A 56 10.59 -11.41 13.39
CA ALA A 56 9.95 -12.51 12.70
C ALA A 56 9.87 -12.29 11.18
N ILE A 57 9.62 -11.04 10.75
CA ILE A 57 9.64 -10.65 9.35
C ILE A 57 11.06 -10.73 8.76
N GLU A 58 12.09 -10.34 9.51
CA GLU A 58 13.48 -10.49 9.07
C GLU A 58 13.85 -11.97 8.88
N HIS A 59 13.45 -12.83 9.82
CA HIS A 59 13.62 -14.27 9.71
C HIS A 59 12.92 -14.83 8.45
N TYR A 60 11.67 -14.42 8.22
CA TYR A 60 10.92 -14.80 7.01
C TYR A 60 11.65 -14.40 5.73
N LYS A 61 12.17 -13.15 5.65
CA LYS A 61 12.95 -12.68 4.49
C LYS A 61 14.19 -13.54 4.23
N ARG A 62 14.89 -13.94 5.31
CA ARG A 62 16.12 -14.74 5.22
C ARG A 62 15.86 -16.16 4.73
N VAL A 63 14.76 -16.78 5.18
CA VAL A 63 14.40 -18.15 4.78
C VAL A 63 13.79 -18.19 3.38
N ASN A 64 12.93 -17.22 3.05
CA ASN A 64 12.13 -17.28 1.82
C ASN A 64 12.76 -16.53 0.63
N GLY A 65 13.93 -15.92 0.83
CA GLY A 65 14.75 -15.33 -0.23
C GLY A 65 14.12 -14.11 -0.94
N ARG A 66 13.11 -13.47 -0.33
CA ARG A 66 12.44 -12.29 -0.87
C ARG A 66 12.72 -11.08 0.01
N MET A 67 13.10 -9.97 -0.62
CA MET A 67 13.35 -8.70 0.08
C MET A 67 12.06 -8.09 0.66
N PHE A 68 10.91 -8.39 0.02
CA PHE A 68 9.60 -7.86 0.39
C PHE A 68 8.57 -9.00 0.50
N PRO A 69 8.08 -9.30 1.72
CA PRO A 69 6.94 -10.19 1.87
C PRO A 69 5.66 -9.53 1.32
N THR A 70 4.80 -10.33 0.72
CA THR A 70 3.44 -9.98 0.34
C THR A 70 2.55 -9.83 1.57
N CYS A 71 1.40 -9.18 1.43
CA CYS A 71 0.46 -9.03 2.54
C CYS A 71 -0.02 -10.37 3.10
N SER A 72 -0.19 -11.38 2.25
CA SER A 72 -0.57 -12.72 2.69
C SER A 72 0.53 -13.38 3.54
N GLU A 73 1.79 -13.24 3.14
CA GLU A 73 2.94 -13.77 3.89
C GLU A 73 3.11 -13.05 5.24
N MET A 74 2.91 -11.72 5.28
CA MET A 74 2.92 -10.98 6.55
C MET A 74 1.84 -11.48 7.53
N LEU A 75 0.65 -11.84 7.03
CA LEU A 75 -0.40 -12.41 7.87
C LEU A 75 -0.05 -13.81 8.38
N GLU A 76 0.71 -14.60 7.62
CA GLU A 76 1.19 -15.90 8.05
C GLU A 76 2.21 -15.77 9.18
N VAL A 77 3.18 -14.85 9.05
CA VAL A 77 4.14 -14.53 10.11
C VAL A 77 3.40 -14.07 11.37
N LEU A 78 2.42 -13.18 11.23
CA LEU A 78 1.63 -12.69 12.36
C LEU A 78 0.88 -13.83 13.08
N LYS A 79 0.29 -14.77 12.33
CA LYS A 79 -0.32 -15.97 12.90
C LYS A 79 0.68 -16.89 13.58
N SER A 80 1.89 -17.01 13.06
CA SER A 80 2.95 -17.85 13.65
C SER A 80 3.41 -17.35 15.02
N LEU A 81 3.31 -16.04 15.26
CA LEU A 81 3.55 -15.41 16.57
C LEU A 81 2.36 -15.56 17.53
N GLY A 82 1.26 -16.19 17.10
CA GLY A 82 0.07 -16.40 17.94
C GLY A 82 -0.92 -15.23 17.95
N TYR A 83 -0.73 -14.20 17.11
CA TYR A 83 -1.71 -13.14 16.98
C TYR A 83 -3.00 -13.67 16.34
N VAL A 84 -4.10 -13.55 17.07
CA VAL A 84 -5.43 -13.88 16.61
C VAL A 84 -6.23 -12.60 16.38
N ARG A 85 -7.00 -12.58 15.29
CA ARG A 85 -8.01 -11.55 15.12
C ARG A 85 -9.09 -11.80 16.16
N ALA A 86 -9.20 -10.92 17.16
CA ALA A 86 -10.39 -10.87 17.98
C ALA A 86 -11.57 -10.66 17.03
N THR A 87 -12.45 -11.65 16.90
CA THR A 87 -13.71 -11.48 16.21
C THR A 87 -14.43 -10.34 16.93
N ALA A 88 -14.56 -9.19 16.27
CA ALA A 88 -15.53 -8.20 16.67
C ALA A 88 -16.90 -8.84 16.45
N VAL A 89 -17.33 -9.65 17.42
CA VAL A 89 -18.73 -10.06 17.55
C VAL A 89 -19.43 -8.81 18.05
N SER A 90 -20.02 -8.07 17.12
CA SER A 90 -21.07 -7.10 17.44
C SER A 90 -22.42 -7.80 17.39
#